data_AF-A0A4Y7U459-F1
#
_entry.id   AF-A0A4Y7U459-F1
#
_cell.length_a   1.000
_cell.length_b   1.000
_cell.length_c   1.000
_cell.angle_alpha   90.00
_cell.angle_beta   90.00
_cell.angle_gamma   90.00
#
_symmetry.space_group_name_H-M   'P 1'
#
loop_
_entity.id
_entity.type
_entity.pdbx_description
1 polymer ?
#
loop_
_entity_poly.entity_id
_entity_poly.type
_entity_poly.pdbx_seq_one_letter_code
_entity_poly.pdbx_strand_id
1 'polypeptide(L)' 'DDFNPESEFAAIMTCSQADGGCPFIAGAEKRIPITFEDPKISDGTPQQKQIYQERSLQIGTEMFYVFSKIKQ' A
#
# COMPACT_ATOMS: atom_id res chain seq x y z
N ASP A 1 0.40 11.21 -22.76
CA ASP A 1 -0.22 11.57 -21.48
C ASP A 1 0.79 11.06 -20.46
N ASP A 2 1.80 11.88 -20.19
CA ASP A 2 3.15 11.45 -19.77
C ASP A 2 3.44 11.92 -18.34
N PHE A 3 2.46 11.81 -17.45
CA PHE A 3 2.62 12.30 -16.07
C PHE A 3 3.48 11.36 -15.21
N ASN A 4 3.37 10.05 -15.41
CA ASN A 4 4.09 9.07 -14.61
C ASN A 4 5.46 8.75 -15.21
N PRO A 5 6.50 8.56 -14.38
CA PRO A 5 7.81 8.17 -14.86
C PRO A 5 7.78 6.75 -15.46
N GLU A 6 8.55 6.55 -16.53
CA GLU A 6 8.70 5.24 -17.19
C GLU A 6 9.79 4.37 -16.57
N SER A 7 10.70 4.95 -15.78
CA SER A 7 11.82 4.26 -15.10
C SER A 7 12.25 4.98 -13.82
N GLU A 8 13.20 4.40 -13.08
CA GLU A 8 13.81 5.00 -11.88
C GLU A 8 12.82 5.30 -10.75
N PHE A 9 11.77 4.49 -10.63
CA PHE A 9 10.77 4.60 -9.58
C PHE A 9 10.70 3.33 -8.71
N ALA A 10 10.23 3.48 -7.48
CA ALA A 10 9.86 2.36 -6.63
C ALA A 10 8.34 2.14 -6.70
N ALA A 11 7.92 0.89 -6.89
CA ALA A 11 6.52 0.50 -6.85
C ALA A 11 6.18 -0.07 -5.47
N ILE A 12 5.22 0.53 -4.78
CA ILE A 12 4.75 0.09 -3.45
C ILE A 12 3.40 -0.61 -3.62
N MET A 13 3.33 -1.89 -3.27
CA MET A 13 2.10 -2.68 -3.32
C MET A 13 1.44 -2.68 -1.95
N THR A 14 0.35 -1.91 -1.81
CA THR A 14 -0.32 -1.69 -0.52
C THR A 14 -1.39 -2.73 -0.18
N CYS A 15 -1.92 -3.45 -1.17
CA CYS A 15 -2.93 -4.48 -0.96
C CYS A 15 -2.37 -5.84 -1.37
N SER A 16 -2.69 -6.89 -0.62
CA SER A 16 -2.32 -8.28 -0.94
C SER A 16 -2.79 -8.72 -2.33
N GLN A 17 -3.95 -8.22 -2.79
CA GLN A 17 -4.44 -8.47 -4.15
C GLN A 17 -3.61 -7.78 -5.23
N ALA A 18 -3.18 -6.54 -4.99
CA ALA A 18 -2.31 -5.83 -5.91
C ALA A 18 -0.92 -6.49 -5.99
N ASP A 19 -0.43 -6.99 -4.87
CA ASP A 19 0.82 -7.74 -4.81
C ASP A 19 0.74 -9.06 -5.62
N GLY A 20 -0.36 -9.81 -5.51
CA GLY A 20 -0.55 -11.03 -6.31
C GLY A 20 -0.87 -10.77 -7.78
N GLY A 21 -1.61 -9.70 -8.08
CA GLY A 21 -2.11 -9.38 -9.42
C GLY A 21 -1.07 -8.73 -10.35
N CYS A 22 -0.04 -8.10 -9.79
CA CYS A 22 1.01 -7.43 -10.55
C CYS A 22 2.41 -7.84 -10.08
N PRO A 23 2.86 -9.08 -10.41
CA PRO A 23 4.17 -9.58 -9.98
C PRO A 23 5.35 -8.86 -10.63
N PHE A 24 5.11 -8.21 -11.78
CA PHE A 24 6.12 -7.46 -12.52
C PHE A 24 5.59 -6.08 -12.89
N ILE A 25 6.41 -5.05 -12.65
CA ILE A 25 6.13 -3.66 -13.00
C ILE A 25 7.35 -3.14 -13.77
N ALA A 26 7.20 -2.98 -15.08
CA ALA A 26 8.29 -2.49 -15.93
C ALA A 26 8.72 -1.08 -15.50
N GLY A 27 10.02 -0.82 -15.51
CA GLY A 27 10.59 0.47 -15.12
C GLY A 27 10.78 0.66 -13.61
N ALA A 28 10.16 -0.18 -12.77
CA ALA A 28 10.36 -0.10 -11.32
C ALA A 28 11.74 -0.66 -10.93
N GLU A 29 12.58 0.14 -10.29
CA GLU A 29 13.86 -0.33 -9.74
C GLU A 29 13.68 -1.26 -8.55
N LYS A 30 12.63 -0.99 -7.75
CA LYS A 30 12.26 -1.76 -6.57
C LYS A 30 10.76 -1.98 -6.58
N ARG A 31 10.38 -3.20 -6.23
CA ARG A 31 9.01 -3.60 -5.96
C ARG A 31 8.91 -3.97 -4.49
N ILE A 32 8.19 -3.17 -3.72
CA ILE A 32 8.15 -3.26 -2.26
C ILE A 32 6.72 -3.64 -1.85
N PRO A 33 6.48 -4.88 -1.39
CA PRO A 33 5.19 -5.26 -0.85
C PRO A 33 5.04 -4.73 0.59
N ILE A 34 4.02 -3.90 0.80
CA ILE A 34 3.55 -3.46 2.12
C ILE A 34 2.06 -3.83 2.19
N THR A 35 1.79 -5.12 2.29
CA THR A 35 0.45 -5.64 2.08
C THR A 35 -0.43 -5.47 3.33
N PHE A 36 -1.48 -4.68 3.17
CA PHE A 36 -2.59 -4.58 4.11
C PHE A 36 -3.74 -5.46 3.63
N GLU A 37 -4.48 -6.02 4.59
CA GLU A 37 -5.73 -6.71 4.29
C GLU A 37 -6.80 -5.67 3.90
N ASP A 38 -7.39 -5.82 2.72
CA ASP A 38 -8.37 -4.86 2.20
C ASP A 38 -9.58 -4.81 3.16
N PRO A 39 -9.89 -3.64 3.79
CA PRO A 39 -11.01 -3.54 4.72
C PRO A 39 -12.37 -3.85 4.07
N LYS A 40 -12.47 -3.88 2.74
CA LYS A 40 -13.67 -4.30 2.00
C LYS A 40 -14.17 -5.69 2.36
N ILE A 41 -13.35 -6.56 2.97
CA ILE A 41 -13.82 -7.84 3.53
C ILE A 41 -14.98 -7.66 4.51
N SER A 42 -15.12 -6.46 5.09
CA SER A 42 -16.13 -6.12 6.08
C SER A 42 -17.33 -5.36 5.51
N ASP A 43 -17.38 -5.13 4.20
CA ASP A 43 -18.45 -4.35 3.58
C ASP A 43 -19.82 -4.98 3.85
N GLY A 44 -20.78 -4.16 4.29
CA GLY A 44 -22.13 -4.60 4.64
C GLY A 44 -22.26 -5.27 6.01
N THR A 45 -21.16 -5.47 6.74
CA THR A 45 -21.19 -6.02 8.11
C THR A 45 -21.34 -4.91 9.16
N PRO A 46 -21.85 -5.22 10.38
CA PRO A 46 -21.84 -4.28 11.49
C PRO A 46 -20.43 -3.78 11.88
N GLN A 47 -19.39 -4.55 11.56
CA GLN A 47 -17.99 -4.26 11.90
C GLN A 47 -17.29 -3.34 10.88
N GLN A 48 -17.94 -3.00 9.76
CA GLN A 48 -17.33 -2.24 8.66
C GLN A 48 -16.58 -1.00 9.15
N LYS A 49 -17.25 -0.14 9.93
CA LYS A 49 -16.64 1.11 10.43
C LYS A 49 -15.38 0.85 11.26
N GLN A 50 -15.41 -0.17 12.12
CA GLN A 50 -14.29 -0.52 12.98
C GLN A 50 -13.10 -1.03 12.15
N ILE A 51 -13.34 -1.96 11.23
CA ILE A 51 -12.28 -2.58 10.42
C ILE A 51 -11.59 -1.53 9.52
N TYR A 52 -12.37 -0.63 8.88
CA TYR A 52 -11.79 0.47 8.11
C TYR A 52 -10.95 1.42 8.98
N GLN A 53 -11.39 1.73 10.19
CA GLN A 53 -10.64 2.59 11.11
C GLN A 53 -9.33 1.92 11.57
N GLU A 54 -9.37 0.63 11.91
CA GLU A 54 -8.19 -0.14 12.30
C GLU A 54 -7.16 -0.20 11.16
N ARG A 55 -7.59 -0.47 9.92
CA ARG A 55 -6.70 -0.49 8.74
C ARG A 55 -6.10 0.90 8.47
N SER A 56 -6.89 1.96 8.59
CA SER A 56 -6.38 3.33 8.43
C SER A 56 -5.30 3.68 9.46
N LEU A 57 -5.51 3.32 10.73
CA LEU A 57 -4.55 3.56 11.80
C LEU A 57 -3.25 2.75 11.59
N GLN A 58 -3.38 1.50 11.15
CA GLN A 58 -2.23 0.66 10.82
C GLN A 58 -1.37 1.31 9.71
N ILE A 59 -1.98 1.66 8.58
CA ILE A 59 -1.29 2.31 7.45
C ILE A 59 -0.60 3.60 7.91
N GLY A 60 -1.31 4.45 8.65
CA GLY A 60 -0.76 5.70 9.16
C GLY A 60 0.44 5.50 10.09
N THR A 61 0.37 4.50 10.97
CA THR A 61 1.45 4.17 11.92
C THR A 61 2.71 3.69 11.21
N GLU A 62 2.54 2.79 10.23
CA GLU A 62 3.67 2.26 9.47
C GLU A 62 4.33 3.34 8.61
N MET A 63 3.54 4.17 7.90
CA MET A 63 4.07 5.29 7.14
C MET A 63 4.80 6.28 8.05
N PHE A 64 4.21 6.65 9.19
CA PHE A 64 4.86 7.51 10.17
C PHE A 64 6.22 6.95 10.60
N TYR A 65 6.28 5.65 10.90
CA TYR A 65 7.54 5.00 11.28
C TYR A 65 8.57 5.06 10.15
N VAL A 66 8.20 4.73 8.91
CA VAL A 66 9.11 4.82 7.74
C VAL A 66 9.68 6.22 7.61
N PHE A 67 8.82 7.26 7.60
CA PHE A 67 9.27 8.65 7.51
C PHE A 67 10.16 9.07 8.70
N SER A 68 9.91 8.53 9.90
CA SER A 68 10.78 8.78 11.07
C SER A 68 12.19 8.18 10.94
N LYS A 69 12.40 7.21 10.04
CA LYS A 69 13.69 6.56 9.80
C LYS A 69 14.49 7.17 8.65
N ILE A 70 13.87 8.06 7.87
CA ILE A 70 14.58 8.79 6.82
C ILE A 70 15.50 9.81 7.49
N LYS A 71 16.81 9.61 7.34
CA LYS A 71 17.82 10.60 7.71
C LYS A 71 18.06 11.48 6.49
N GLN A 72 17.93 12.79 6.67
CA GLN A 72 18.44 13.77 5.71
C GLN A 72 19.95 13.91 5.87
#